data_AF-X1NAR9-F1
#
_entry.id   AF-X1NAR9-F1
#
_cell.length_a   1.000
_cell.length_b   1.000
_cell.length_c   1.000
_cell.angle_alpha   90.00
_cell.angle_beta   90.00
_cell.angle_gamma   90.00
#
_symmetry.space_group_name_H-M   'P 1'
#
loop_
_entity.id
_entity.type
_entity.pdbx_description
1 polymer ?
#
loop_
_entity_poly.entity_id
_entity_poly.type
_entity_poly.pdbx_seq_one_letter_code
_entity_poly.pdbx_strand_id
1 'polypeptide(L)'
;MKMKIKIIIFFLILISIFSISLKENYTNTKPSIYLLQLNGIINPITSRYVVGGIEDAEKEEAECLILQLDTPGGLDTSMRDIIKKMLNSSIPIIVYVSPSGGRAASAGVFITLASNIAAMAPGTNIGAAHPVALGEGEISEEMEAKIVNDAAAYIKTIAEKRGRNTEWAEKAVRESVSITEQEAIEIGVIEFIANDVNELIEEYFMPGDWLEVANKILKDRGAVLVLGATDTGKSICTLLFANFWAKHGRKVGIVDVDMGQSDLGPPTTMGMVLI
;
A
#
# COMPACT_ATOMS: atom_id res chain seq x y z
N MET A 1 28.90 9.66 59.44
CA MET A 1 29.43 9.48 58.06
C MET A 1 28.99 8.16 57.42
N LYS A 2 29.17 7.00 58.07
CA LYS A 2 28.80 5.67 57.52
C LYS A 2 27.32 5.49 57.14
N MET A 3 26.39 6.13 57.85
CA MET A 3 24.94 6.00 57.58
C MET A 3 24.49 6.75 56.32
N LYS A 4 25.11 7.91 56.02
CA LYS A 4 24.84 8.68 54.78
C LYS A 4 25.33 7.95 53.54
N ILE A 5 26.46 7.23 53.64
CA ILE A 5 27.02 6.43 52.54
C ILE A 5 26.10 5.25 52.18
N LYS A 6 25.50 4.57 53.18
CA LYS A 6 24.55 3.47 52.94
C LYS A 6 23.27 3.93 52.23
N ILE A 7 22.77 5.13 52.55
CA ILE A 7 21.58 5.71 51.92
C ILE A 7 21.86 6.06 50.45
N ILE A 8 23.03 6.62 50.15
CA ILE A 8 23.44 6.95 48.78
C ILE A 8 23.59 5.68 47.93
N ILE A 9 24.21 4.63 48.48
CA ILE A 9 24.35 3.33 47.79
C ILE A 9 22.98 2.70 47.53
N PHE A 10 22.06 2.78 48.50
CA PHE A 10 20.70 2.28 48.34
C PHE A 10 19.94 3.04 47.23
N PHE A 11 20.08 4.36 47.16
CA PHE A 11 19.45 5.18 46.12
C PHE A 11 20.04 4.92 44.73
N LEU A 12 21.35 4.71 44.63
CA LEU A 12 22.02 4.32 43.38
C LEU A 12 21.58 2.93 42.88
N ILE A 13 21.38 1.98 43.80
CA ILE A 13 20.83 0.67 43.48
C ILE A 13 19.37 0.79 43.03
N LEU A 14 18.57 1.64 43.68
CA LEU A 14 17.18 1.89 43.30
C LEU A 14 17.06 2.51 41.89
N ILE A 15 17.93 3.47 41.57
CA ILE A 15 18.02 4.11 40.24
C ILE A 15 18.47 3.09 39.18
N SER A 16 19.41 2.20 39.51
CA SER A 16 19.86 1.13 38.63
C SER A 16 18.74 0.14 38.31
N ILE A 17 17.98 -0.28 39.33
CA ILE A 17 16.82 -1.18 39.16
C ILE A 17 15.69 -0.50 38.38
N PHE A 18 15.46 0.79 38.61
CA PHE A 18 14.48 1.58 37.85
C PHE A 18 14.87 1.75 36.38
N SER A 19 16.17 1.92 36.09
CA SER A 19 16.72 2.00 34.72
C SER A 19 16.62 0.66 33.98
N ILE A 20 16.71 -0.47 34.68
CA ILE A 20 16.51 -1.81 34.09
C ILE A 20 15.03 -2.03 33.73
N SER A 21 14.10 -1.47 34.51
CA SER A 21 12.65 -1.60 34.24
C SER A 21 12.14 -0.64 33.15
N LEU A 22 12.91 0.39 32.79
CA LEU A 22 12.65 1.30 31.67
C LEU A 22 13.29 0.85 30.36
N LYS A 23 13.82 -0.37 30.29
CA LYS A 23 14.06 -1.02 29.00
C LYS A 23 12.69 -1.39 28.45
N GLU A 24 12.06 -0.41 27.80
CA GLU A 24 10.86 -0.61 26.99
C GLU A 24 11.03 -1.90 26.21
N ASN A 25 10.01 -2.77 26.30
CA ASN A 25 9.76 -3.76 25.28
C ASN A 25 9.49 -2.97 24.00
N TYR A 26 10.55 -2.55 23.29
CA TYR A 26 10.48 -2.42 21.85
C TYR A 26 10.23 -3.83 21.35
N THR A 27 8.97 -4.24 21.39
CA THR A 27 8.49 -5.26 20.47
C THR A 27 8.79 -4.65 19.12
N ASN A 28 9.90 -5.10 18.55
CA ASN A 28 10.32 -4.81 17.20
C ASN A 28 9.36 -5.61 16.31
N THR A 29 8.07 -5.26 16.37
CA THR A 29 7.06 -5.70 15.42
C THR A 29 7.46 -5.00 14.14
N LYS A 30 8.34 -5.65 13.38
CA LYS A 30 8.58 -5.26 12.00
C LYS A 30 7.19 -5.12 11.37
N PRO A 31 6.85 -4.00 10.72
CA PRO A 31 5.60 -3.88 10.00
C PRO A 31 5.47 -5.10 9.08
N SER A 32 4.43 -5.89 9.30
CA SER A 32 4.19 -7.11 8.55
C SER A 32 3.45 -6.73 7.27
N ILE A 33 4.01 -7.13 6.13
CA ILE A 33 3.35 -7.01 4.83
C ILE A 33 2.82 -8.40 4.50
N TYR A 34 1.51 -8.52 4.35
CA TYR A 34 0.88 -9.78 3.98
C TYR A 34 0.90 -9.94 2.47
N LEU A 35 1.37 -11.08 1.97
CA LEU A 35 1.34 -11.39 0.54
C LEU A 35 0.38 -12.56 0.29
N LEU A 36 -0.72 -12.29 -0.41
CA LEU A 36 -1.61 -13.30 -0.95
C LEU A 36 -1.34 -13.47 -2.44
N GLN A 37 -1.41 -14.71 -2.93
CA GLN A 37 -1.27 -15.01 -4.34
C GLN A 37 -2.54 -15.66 -4.86
N LEU A 38 -3.15 -15.05 -5.88
CA LEU A 38 -4.30 -15.59 -6.58
C LEU A 38 -3.96 -15.74 -8.06
N ASN A 39 -3.71 -16.98 -8.46
CA ASN A 39 -3.61 -17.38 -9.85
C ASN A 39 -4.83 -18.25 -10.23
N GLY A 40 -5.60 -17.80 -11.20
CA GLY A 40 -6.72 -18.55 -11.77
C GLY A 40 -8.09 -17.90 -11.56
N ILE A 41 -9.13 -18.71 -11.66
CA ILE A 41 -10.53 -18.25 -11.73
C ILE A 41 -11.02 -17.78 -10.36
N ILE A 42 -11.74 -16.65 -10.34
CA ILE A 42 -12.44 -16.15 -9.15
C ILE A 42 -13.70 -17.00 -8.88
N ASN A 43 -13.65 -17.74 -7.78
CA ASN A 43 -14.72 -18.64 -7.33
C ASN A 43 -14.85 -18.58 -5.79
N PRO A 44 -15.84 -19.28 -5.19
CA PRO A 44 -16.07 -19.20 -3.75
C PRO A 44 -14.88 -19.64 -2.89
N ILE A 45 -14.00 -20.52 -3.40
CA ILE A 45 -12.80 -20.96 -2.68
C ILE A 45 -11.78 -19.83 -2.65
N THR A 46 -11.46 -19.26 -3.82
CA THR A 46 -10.52 -18.13 -3.91
C THR A 46 -11.04 -16.89 -3.19
N SER A 47 -12.35 -16.64 -3.19
CA SER A 47 -12.98 -15.55 -2.44
C SER A 47 -12.77 -15.72 -0.93
N ARG A 48 -13.05 -16.91 -0.38
CA ARG A 48 -12.79 -17.20 1.04
C ARG A 48 -11.31 -17.08 1.40
N TYR A 49 -10.42 -17.51 0.51
CA TYR A 49 -8.97 -17.35 0.70
C TYR A 49 -8.57 -15.87 0.82
N VAL A 50 -9.03 -15.01 -0.10
CA VAL A 50 -8.74 -13.57 -0.07
C VAL A 50 -9.37 -12.90 1.14
N VAL A 51 -10.65 -13.18 1.41
CA VAL A 51 -11.37 -12.61 2.55
C VAL A 51 -10.70 -13.00 3.87
N GLY A 52 -10.39 -14.28 4.07
CA GLY A 52 -9.71 -14.76 5.27
C GLY A 52 -8.29 -14.18 5.41
N GLY A 53 -7.54 -14.05 4.31
CA GLY A 53 -6.23 -13.43 4.36
C GLY A 53 -6.28 -11.93 4.70
N ILE A 54 -7.33 -11.21 4.32
CA ILE A 54 -7.56 -9.83 4.78
C ILE A 54 -7.89 -9.82 6.28
N GLU A 55 -8.74 -10.72 6.77
CA GLU A 55 -9.06 -10.82 8.20
C GLU A 55 -7.83 -11.14 9.06
N ASP A 56 -6.97 -12.05 8.58
CA ASP A 56 -5.72 -12.39 9.25
C ASP A 56 -4.76 -11.20 9.29
N ALA A 57 -4.63 -10.45 8.19
CA ALA A 57 -3.79 -9.27 8.12
C ALA A 57 -4.32 -8.12 9.01
N GLU A 58 -5.63 -7.94 9.09
CA GLU A 58 -6.25 -6.96 10.00
C GLU A 58 -6.02 -7.32 11.48
N LYS A 59 -6.16 -8.60 11.82
CA LYS A 59 -5.97 -9.09 13.19
C LYS A 59 -4.55 -8.91 13.69
N GLU A 60 -3.57 -9.05 12.81
CA GLU A 60 -2.15 -8.88 13.12
C GLU A 60 -1.66 -7.44 12.91
N GLU A 61 -2.59 -6.49 12.71
CA GLU A 61 -2.32 -5.06 12.50
C GLU A 61 -1.24 -4.82 11.44
N ALA A 62 -1.35 -5.56 10.33
CA ALA A 62 -0.42 -5.47 9.21
C ALA A 62 -0.40 -4.06 8.61
N GLU A 63 0.77 -3.64 8.13
CA GLU A 63 0.96 -2.33 7.50
C GLU A 63 0.16 -2.23 6.19
N CYS A 64 0.15 -3.33 5.42
CA CYS A 64 -0.69 -3.50 4.25
C CYS A 64 -0.78 -4.99 3.85
N LEU A 65 -1.75 -5.28 2.98
CA LEU A 65 -1.86 -6.56 2.28
C LEU A 65 -1.63 -6.35 0.78
N ILE A 66 -0.73 -7.14 0.20
CA ILE A 66 -0.51 -7.24 -1.24
C ILE A 66 -1.23 -8.50 -1.75
N LEU A 67 -2.20 -8.31 -2.64
CA LEU A 67 -2.82 -9.37 -3.42
C LEU A 67 -2.16 -9.40 -4.80
N GLN A 68 -1.24 -10.35 -4.98
CA GLN A 68 -0.68 -10.66 -6.29
C GLN A 68 -1.71 -11.42 -7.11
N LEU A 69 -2.08 -10.87 -8.27
CA LEU A 69 -3.25 -11.30 -9.04
C LEU A 69 -2.88 -11.66 -10.48
N ASP A 70 -3.27 -12.86 -10.89
CA ASP A 70 -3.35 -13.27 -12.29
C ASP A 70 -4.66 -14.04 -12.48
N THR A 71 -5.65 -13.42 -13.13
CA THR A 71 -6.99 -14.00 -13.26
C THR A 71 -7.61 -13.73 -14.64
N PRO A 72 -8.22 -14.76 -15.26
CA PRO A 72 -9.08 -14.57 -16.42
C PRO A 72 -10.47 -14.01 -16.06
N GLY A 73 -10.81 -13.91 -14.77
CA GLY A 73 -12.14 -13.56 -14.29
C GLY A 73 -12.77 -14.65 -13.43
N GLY A 74 -14.07 -14.55 -13.22
CA GLY A 74 -14.84 -15.55 -12.50
C GLY A 74 -16.22 -15.06 -12.09
N LEU A 75 -16.77 -15.64 -11.03
CA LEU A 75 -18.14 -15.43 -10.59
C LEU A 75 -18.35 -14.04 -9.99
N ASP A 76 -19.40 -13.34 -10.45
CA ASP A 76 -19.79 -12.01 -9.94
C ASP A 76 -20.00 -12.00 -8.42
N THR A 77 -20.63 -13.03 -7.86
CA THR A 77 -20.83 -13.15 -6.41
C THR A 77 -19.52 -13.21 -5.64
N SER A 78 -18.56 -14.03 -6.10
CA SER A 78 -17.24 -14.17 -5.48
C SER A 78 -16.41 -12.89 -5.60
N MET A 79 -16.49 -12.21 -6.75
CA MET A 79 -15.88 -10.90 -6.97
C MET A 79 -16.44 -9.84 -6.02
N ARG A 80 -17.77 -9.75 -5.89
CA ARG A 80 -18.43 -8.78 -5.00
C ARG A 80 -18.13 -9.05 -3.53
N ASP A 81 -18.02 -10.31 -3.11
CA ASP A 81 -17.61 -10.67 -1.75
C ASP A 81 -16.21 -10.14 -1.43
N ILE A 82 -15.24 -10.36 -2.33
CA ILE A 82 -13.87 -9.83 -2.20
C ILE A 82 -13.90 -8.31 -2.12
N ILE A 83 -14.55 -7.63 -3.06
CA ILE A 83 -14.59 -6.16 -3.11
C ILE A 83 -15.27 -5.58 -1.86
N LYS A 84 -16.36 -6.20 -1.40
CA LYS A 84 -17.03 -5.78 -0.18
C LYS A 84 -16.09 -5.87 1.02
N LYS A 85 -15.31 -6.94 1.15
CA LYS A 85 -14.31 -7.05 2.21
C LYS A 85 -13.21 -5.99 2.04
N MET A 86 -12.69 -5.78 0.82
CA MET A 86 -11.66 -4.77 0.55
C MET A 86 -12.11 -3.35 0.90
N LEU A 87 -13.33 -2.96 0.52
CA LEU A 87 -13.87 -1.62 0.77
C LEU A 87 -14.18 -1.33 2.24
N ASN A 88 -14.24 -2.36 3.09
CA ASN A 88 -14.46 -2.26 4.53
C ASN A 88 -13.20 -2.60 5.35
N SER A 89 -12.05 -2.78 4.70
CA SER A 89 -10.84 -3.16 5.42
C SER A 89 -10.25 -2.00 6.21
N SER A 90 -9.73 -2.29 7.40
CA SER A 90 -9.02 -1.32 8.24
C SER A 90 -7.56 -1.14 7.84
N ILE A 91 -7.02 -2.01 6.99
CA ILE A 91 -5.66 -1.92 6.47
C ILE A 91 -5.68 -1.59 4.96
N PRO A 92 -4.63 -0.95 4.42
CA PRO A 92 -4.47 -0.76 2.99
C PRO A 92 -4.33 -2.08 2.24
N ILE A 93 -5.10 -2.26 1.17
CA ILE A 93 -4.97 -3.40 0.26
C ILE A 93 -4.41 -2.94 -1.08
N ILE A 94 -3.29 -3.53 -1.46
CA ILE A 94 -2.59 -3.32 -2.72
C ILE A 94 -2.92 -4.51 -3.63
N VAL A 95 -3.40 -4.26 -4.85
CA VAL A 95 -3.54 -5.30 -5.87
C VAL A 95 -2.40 -5.15 -6.86
N TYR A 96 -1.66 -6.23 -7.09
CA TYR A 96 -0.52 -6.27 -7.98
C TYR A 96 -0.74 -7.29 -9.10
N VAL A 97 -1.04 -6.84 -10.32
CA VAL A 97 -1.24 -7.71 -11.48
C VAL A 97 0.11 -8.23 -11.93
N SER A 98 0.35 -9.53 -11.78
CA SER A 98 1.68 -10.12 -11.86
C SER A 98 1.56 -11.65 -11.88
N PRO A 99 2.54 -12.41 -12.44
CA PRO A 99 3.83 -11.98 -13.01
C PRO A 99 3.68 -11.32 -14.39
N SER A 100 4.81 -10.93 -15.00
CA SER A 100 4.85 -10.58 -16.42
C SER A 100 4.17 -11.67 -17.27
N GLY A 101 3.32 -11.26 -18.22
CA GLY A 101 2.43 -12.15 -18.98
C GLY A 101 1.11 -12.50 -18.28
N GLY A 102 0.95 -12.15 -17.00
CA GLY A 102 -0.30 -12.26 -16.25
C GLY A 102 -1.30 -11.17 -16.62
N ARG A 103 -2.52 -11.28 -16.09
CA ARG A 103 -3.60 -10.34 -16.39
C ARG A 103 -4.61 -10.17 -15.27
N ALA A 104 -5.33 -9.05 -15.30
CA ALA A 104 -6.53 -8.83 -14.52
C ALA A 104 -7.72 -8.66 -15.47
N ALA A 105 -8.33 -9.78 -15.87
CA ALA A 105 -9.48 -9.78 -16.77
C ALA A 105 -10.80 -9.96 -16.01
N SER A 106 -11.90 -9.45 -16.58
CA SER A 106 -13.25 -9.64 -16.04
C SER A 106 -13.34 -9.23 -14.56
N ALA A 107 -13.67 -10.16 -13.65
CA ALA A 107 -13.68 -9.91 -12.21
C ALA A 107 -12.38 -9.28 -11.66
N GLY A 108 -11.23 -9.59 -12.27
CA GLY A 108 -9.94 -9.02 -11.89
C GLY A 108 -9.88 -7.50 -12.03
N VAL A 109 -10.59 -6.92 -13.00
CA VAL A 109 -10.66 -5.46 -13.19
C VAL A 109 -11.34 -4.81 -11.99
N PHE A 110 -12.50 -5.33 -11.57
CA PHE A 110 -13.24 -4.78 -10.44
C PHE A 110 -12.45 -4.91 -9.12
N ILE A 111 -11.80 -6.05 -8.91
CA ILE A 111 -10.94 -6.27 -7.73
C ILE A 111 -9.77 -5.28 -7.73
N THR A 112 -9.11 -5.11 -8.88
CA THR A 112 -7.99 -4.17 -9.01
C THR A 112 -8.45 -2.74 -8.78
N LEU A 113 -9.55 -2.30 -9.38
CA LEU A 113 -10.09 -0.96 -9.20
C LEU A 113 -10.62 -0.69 -7.79
N ALA A 114 -10.91 -1.73 -6.99
CA ALA A 114 -11.38 -1.60 -5.61
C ALA A 114 -10.25 -1.44 -4.58
N SER A 115 -9.00 -1.72 -4.96
CA SER A 115 -7.84 -1.65 -4.08
C SER A 115 -7.56 -0.23 -3.61
N ASN A 116 -6.80 -0.08 -2.52
CA ASN A 116 -6.24 1.21 -2.13
C ASN A 116 -5.15 1.64 -3.11
N ILE A 117 -4.32 0.68 -3.55
CA ILE A 117 -3.27 0.88 -4.56
C ILE A 117 -3.34 -0.26 -5.58
N ALA A 118 -3.27 0.07 -6.84
CA ALA A 118 -3.23 -0.85 -7.97
C ALA A 118 -1.87 -0.70 -8.66
N ALA A 119 -1.23 -1.83 -8.88
CA ALA A 119 0.05 -1.92 -9.55
C ALA A 119 0.03 -3.04 -10.60
N MET A 120 0.87 -2.91 -11.62
CA MET A 120 1.00 -3.90 -12.69
C MET A 120 2.48 -4.23 -12.95
N ALA A 121 2.76 -5.48 -13.27
CA ALA A 121 4.08 -5.88 -13.75
C ALA A 121 4.24 -5.54 -15.24
N PRO A 122 5.45 -5.24 -15.72
CA PRO A 122 5.67 -5.07 -17.16
C PRO A 122 5.20 -6.27 -17.98
N GLY A 123 4.52 -6.01 -19.10
CA GLY A 123 3.95 -7.05 -19.95
C GLY A 123 2.70 -7.72 -19.38
N THR A 124 1.93 -7.03 -18.52
CA THR A 124 0.61 -7.49 -18.07
C THR A 124 -0.49 -6.68 -18.74
N ASN A 125 -1.74 -7.14 -18.63
CA ASN A 125 -2.89 -6.37 -19.13
C ASN A 125 -4.08 -6.40 -18.16
N ILE A 126 -4.94 -5.39 -18.28
CA ILE A 126 -6.15 -5.22 -17.50
C ILE A 126 -7.31 -4.81 -18.40
N GLY A 127 -8.48 -5.42 -18.20
CA GLY A 127 -9.69 -5.08 -18.95
C GLY A 127 -10.59 -6.27 -19.26
N ALA A 128 -11.29 -6.22 -20.39
CA ALA A 128 -12.27 -7.24 -20.80
C ALA A 128 -13.27 -7.57 -19.67
N ALA A 129 -13.92 -6.52 -19.15
CA ALA A 129 -14.79 -6.60 -17.98
C ALA A 129 -16.26 -6.88 -18.29
N HIS A 130 -16.58 -7.20 -19.56
CA HIS A 130 -17.94 -7.43 -19.99
C HIS A 130 -18.54 -8.69 -19.33
N PRO A 131 -19.70 -8.56 -18.68
CA PRO A 131 -20.34 -9.69 -18.01
C PRO A 131 -20.90 -10.67 -19.04
N VAL A 132 -20.75 -11.97 -18.76
CA VAL A 132 -21.34 -13.05 -19.55
C VAL A 132 -22.19 -13.92 -18.63
N ALA A 133 -23.37 -14.36 -19.09
CA ALA A 133 -24.17 -15.27 -18.27
C ALA A 133 -23.71 -16.71 -18.43
N LEU A 134 -23.87 -17.48 -17.36
CA LEU A 134 -23.56 -18.89 -17.30
C LEU A 134 -24.83 -19.70 -17.61
N GLY A 135 -24.90 -20.31 -18.80
CA GLY A 135 -25.99 -21.23 -19.17
C GLY A 135 -26.12 -21.45 -20.68
N GLU A 136 -26.70 -22.60 -21.06
CA GLU A 136 -27.13 -22.87 -22.44
C GLU A 136 -28.54 -22.27 -22.63
N GLY A 137 -28.60 -21.03 -23.11
CA GLY A 137 -29.85 -20.36 -23.45
C GLY A 137 -29.59 -18.96 -23.98
N GLU A 138 -30.29 -18.58 -25.05
CA GLU A 138 -30.25 -17.21 -25.55
C GLU A 138 -30.83 -16.26 -24.49
N ILE A 139 -29.99 -15.34 -24.03
CA ILE A 139 -30.42 -14.24 -23.17
C ILE A 139 -31.07 -13.21 -24.07
N SER A 140 -32.18 -12.60 -23.64
CA SER A 140 -32.75 -11.48 -24.39
C SER A 140 -31.81 -10.27 -24.35
N GLU A 141 -31.76 -9.51 -25.45
CA GLU A 141 -31.00 -8.25 -25.52
C GLU A 141 -31.34 -7.29 -24.37
N GLU A 142 -32.60 -7.26 -23.93
CA GLU A 142 -33.04 -6.43 -22.80
C GLU A 142 -32.40 -6.88 -21.47
N MET A 143 -32.26 -8.19 -21.25
CA MET A 143 -31.64 -8.72 -20.04
C MET A 143 -30.12 -8.52 -20.04
N GLU A 144 -29.48 -8.73 -21.19
CA GLU A 144 -28.05 -8.42 -21.38
C GLU A 144 -27.77 -6.95 -21.09
N ALA A 145 -28.57 -6.03 -21.65
CA ALA A 145 -28.44 -4.61 -21.39
C ALA A 145 -28.58 -4.26 -19.90
N LYS A 146 -29.49 -4.93 -19.16
CA LYS A 146 -29.63 -4.74 -17.71
C LYS A 146 -28.38 -5.19 -16.94
N ILE A 147 -27.82 -6.35 -17.30
CA ILE A 147 -26.61 -6.89 -16.65
C ILE A 147 -25.41 -5.97 -16.92
N VAL A 148 -25.22 -5.54 -18.17
CA VAL A 148 -24.15 -4.62 -18.56
C VAL A 148 -24.31 -3.26 -17.86
N ASN A 149 -25.52 -2.73 -17.76
CA ASN A 149 -25.77 -1.47 -17.08
C ASN A 149 -25.50 -1.54 -15.57
N ASP A 150 -25.86 -2.64 -14.91
CA ASP A 150 -25.53 -2.86 -13.49
C ASP A 150 -24.02 -2.93 -13.28
N ALA A 151 -23.31 -3.74 -14.09
CA ALA A 151 -21.86 -3.87 -14.02
C ALA A 151 -21.14 -2.54 -14.28
N ALA A 152 -21.61 -1.75 -15.27
CA ALA A 152 -21.07 -0.44 -15.59
C ALA A 152 -21.29 0.57 -14.45
N ALA A 153 -22.48 0.58 -13.84
CA ALA A 153 -22.74 1.44 -12.68
C ALA A 153 -21.86 1.05 -11.48
N TYR A 154 -21.69 -0.26 -11.26
CA TYR A 154 -20.88 -0.77 -10.17
C TYR A 154 -19.40 -0.40 -10.32
N ILE A 155 -18.80 -0.65 -11.49
CA ILE A 155 -17.38 -0.36 -11.72
C ILE A 155 -17.07 1.15 -11.65
N LYS A 156 -17.98 2.00 -12.14
CA LYS A 156 -17.85 3.46 -12.03
C LYS A 156 -17.84 3.92 -10.58
N THR A 157 -18.74 3.38 -9.77
CA THR A 157 -18.81 3.72 -8.34
C THR A 157 -17.52 3.34 -7.61
N ILE A 158 -16.94 2.19 -7.95
CA ILE A 158 -15.66 1.74 -7.39
C ILE A 158 -14.53 2.67 -7.84
N ALA A 159 -14.42 2.94 -9.14
CA ALA A 159 -13.38 3.78 -9.71
C ALA A 159 -13.43 5.21 -9.14
N GLU A 160 -14.63 5.80 -9.05
CA GLU A 160 -14.83 7.14 -8.48
C GLU A 160 -14.42 7.18 -6.99
N LYS A 161 -14.82 6.19 -6.20
CA LYS A 161 -14.44 6.09 -4.79
C LYS A 161 -12.92 5.99 -4.59
N ARG A 162 -12.18 5.44 -5.55
CA ARG A 162 -10.72 5.29 -5.51
C ARG A 162 -9.98 6.37 -6.31
N GLY A 163 -10.68 7.31 -6.94
CA GLY A 163 -10.05 8.37 -7.74
C GLY A 163 -9.42 7.87 -9.05
N ARG A 164 -9.90 6.75 -9.59
CA ARG A 164 -9.40 6.13 -10.83
C ARG A 164 -10.26 6.51 -12.03
N ASN A 165 -9.75 6.27 -13.23
CA ASN A 165 -10.41 6.62 -14.49
C ASN A 165 -11.78 5.92 -14.67
N THR A 166 -12.85 6.65 -14.38
CA THR A 166 -14.24 6.17 -14.45
C THR A 166 -14.72 5.93 -15.87
N GLU A 167 -14.23 6.73 -16.83
CA GLU A 167 -14.57 6.59 -18.25
C GLU A 167 -14.01 5.29 -18.80
N TRP A 168 -12.73 5.02 -18.56
CA TRP A 168 -12.11 3.77 -18.97
C TRP A 168 -12.75 2.57 -18.25
N ALA A 169 -13.04 2.67 -16.96
CA ALA A 169 -13.70 1.61 -16.21
C ALA A 169 -15.06 1.24 -16.83
N GLU A 170 -15.86 2.23 -17.24
CA GLU A 170 -17.11 1.98 -17.96
C GLU A 170 -16.88 1.30 -19.33
N LYS A 171 -15.90 1.77 -20.11
CA LYS A 171 -15.53 1.16 -21.40
C LYS A 171 -15.07 -0.28 -21.24
N ALA A 172 -14.32 -0.60 -20.17
CA ALA A 172 -13.87 -1.97 -19.91
C ALA A 172 -15.05 -2.94 -19.79
N VAL A 173 -16.18 -2.47 -19.24
CA VAL A 173 -17.42 -3.25 -19.14
C VAL A 173 -18.21 -3.21 -20.44
N ARG A 174 -18.48 -2.03 -21.01
CA ARG A 174 -19.39 -1.90 -22.17
C ARG A 174 -18.78 -2.35 -23.49
N GLU A 175 -17.49 -2.08 -23.67
CA GLU A 175 -16.78 -2.26 -24.93
C GLU A 175 -15.70 -3.36 -24.85
N SER A 176 -15.54 -4.00 -23.68
CA SER A 176 -14.53 -5.03 -23.45
C SER A 176 -13.09 -4.57 -23.71
N VAL A 177 -12.80 -3.27 -23.61
CA VAL A 177 -11.44 -2.76 -23.83
C VAL A 177 -10.46 -3.40 -22.84
N SER A 178 -9.24 -3.64 -23.31
CA SER A 178 -8.12 -4.12 -22.52
C SER A 178 -6.90 -3.29 -22.86
N ILE A 179 -6.13 -2.93 -21.84
CA ILE A 179 -4.97 -2.06 -21.96
C ILE A 179 -3.76 -2.67 -21.27
N THR A 180 -2.58 -2.26 -21.73
CA THR A 180 -1.28 -2.60 -21.14
C THR A 180 -1.03 -1.83 -19.85
N GLU A 181 0.00 -2.21 -19.09
CA GLU A 181 0.42 -1.51 -17.88
C GLU A 181 0.78 -0.03 -18.15
N GLN A 182 1.36 0.26 -19.32
CA GLN A 182 1.78 1.62 -19.69
C GLN A 182 0.58 2.53 -19.97
N GLU A 183 -0.38 2.03 -20.75
CA GLU A 183 -1.64 2.75 -20.99
C GLU A 183 -2.42 2.93 -19.67
N ALA A 184 -2.40 1.92 -18.79
CA ALA A 184 -3.10 1.96 -17.52
C ALA A 184 -2.56 3.01 -16.57
N ILE A 185 -1.23 3.18 -16.47
CA ILE A 185 -0.66 4.24 -15.63
C ILE A 185 -0.89 5.63 -16.24
N GLU A 186 -0.76 5.76 -17.57
CA GLU A 186 -0.94 7.04 -18.28
C GLU A 186 -2.33 7.63 -18.09
N ILE A 187 -3.37 6.80 -18.13
CA ILE A 187 -4.76 7.26 -18.02
C ILE A 187 -5.31 7.18 -16.59
N GLY A 188 -4.50 6.80 -15.59
CA GLY A 188 -4.89 6.77 -14.17
C GLY A 188 -5.83 5.61 -13.80
N VAL A 189 -5.59 4.41 -14.36
CA VAL A 189 -6.24 3.15 -13.94
C VAL A 189 -5.46 2.48 -12.81
N ILE A 190 -4.14 2.64 -12.81
CA ILE A 190 -3.22 2.13 -11.78
C ILE A 190 -2.30 3.25 -11.30
N GLU A 191 -1.68 3.04 -10.15
CA GLU A 191 -0.75 4.01 -9.56
C GLU A 191 0.72 3.66 -9.83
N PHE A 192 1.08 2.37 -9.97
CA PHE A 192 2.48 1.96 -10.13
C PHE A 192 2.68 0.85 -11.17
N ILE A 193 3.88 0.85 -11.75
CA ILE A 193 4.43 -0.29 -12.48
C ILE A 193 5.66 -0.77 -11.71
N ALA A 194 5.74 -2.06 -11.40
CA ALA A 194 6.86 -2.65 -10.65
C ALA A 194 7.23 -4.01 -11.26
N ASN A 195 8.52 -4.35 -11.32
CA ASN A 195 8.98 -5.64 -11.87
C ASN A 195 8.70 -6.81 -10.92
N ASP A 196 8.74 -6.56 -9.61
CA ASP A 196 8.49 -7.55 -8.58
C ASP A 196 7.88 -6.93 -7.30
N VAL A 197 7.56 -7.77 -6.32
CA VAL A 197 6.95 -7.34 -5.06
C VAL A 197 7.89 -6.45 -4.24
N ASN A 198 9.21 -6.62 -4.33
CA ASN A 198 10.15 -5.77 -3.58
C ASN A 198 10.16 -4.36 -4.14
N GLU A 199 10.21 -4.21 -5.47
CA GLU A 199 10.11 -2.89 -6.11
C GLU A 199 8.76 -2.23 -5.81
N LEU A 200 7.66 -2.99 -5.83
CA LEU A 200 6.34 -2.48 -5.43
C LEU A 200 6.33 -1.96 -3.99
N ILE A 201 6.94 -2.70 -3.07
CA ILE A 201 7.08 -2.27 -1.67
C ILE A 201 7.90 -0.98 -1.60
N GLU A 202 9.00 -0.89 -2.35
CA GLU A 202 9.84 0.31 -2.39
C GLU A 202 9.06 1.54 -2.91
N GLU A 203 8.32 1.41 -4.01
CA GLU A 203 7.46 2.48 -4.56
C GLU A 203 6.32 2.88 -3.61
N TYR A 204 5.68 1.90 -2.97
CA TYR A 204 4.58 2.16 -2.04
C TYR A 204 5.03 2.96 -0.81
N PHE A 205 6.19 2.60 -0.23
CA PHE A 205 6.72 3.32 0.93
C PHE A 205 7.48 4.58 0.57
N MET A 206 8.05 4.68 -0.63
CA MET A 206 8.87 5.80 -1.05
C MET A 206 8.64 6.12 -2.52
N PRO A 207 7.87 7.19 -2.84
CA PRO A 207 7.57 7.56 -4.23
C PRO A 207 8.84 7.65 -5.10
N GLY A 208 8.76 7.24 -6.38
CA GLY A 208 9.90 7.24 -7.31
C GLY A 208 10.75 8.52 -7.35
N ASP A 209 10.14 9.71 -7.37
CA ASP A 209 10.88 10.98 -7.31
C ASP A 209 11.73 11.11 -6.04
N TRP A 210 11.20 10.62 -4.92
CA TRP A 210 11.88 10.61 -3.63
C TRP A 210 12.99 9.56 -3.63
N LEU A 211 12.76 8.41 -4.25
CA LEU A 211 13.77 7.37 -4.46
C LEU A 211 14.93 7.84 -5.34
N GLU A 212 14.68 8.60 -6.40
CA GLU A 212 15.74 9.18 -7.23
C GLU A 212 16.60 10.15 -6.41
N VAL A 213 15.96 11.06 -5.67
CA VAL A 213 16.64 12.01 -4.77
C VAL A 213 17.45 11.28 -3.71
N ALA A 214 16.87 10.28 -3.06
CA ALA A 214 17.55 9.47 -2.05
C ALA A 214 18.77 8.74 -2.62
N ASN A 215 18.66 8.16 -3.82
CA ASN A 215 19.77 7.50 -4.50
C ASN A 215 20.88 8.47 -4.91
N LYS A 216 20.51 9.66 -5.37
CA LYS A 216 21.48 10.71 -5.72
C LYS A 216 22.28 11.12 -4.48
N ILE A 217 21.60 11.40 -3.38
CA ILE A 217 22.22 11.76 -2.10
C ILE A 217 23.01 10.58 -1.52
N LEU A 218 22.54 9.34 -1.70
CA LEU A 218 23.25 8.14 -1.22
C LEU A 218 24.66 8.06 -1.80
N LYS A 219 24.88 8.54 -3.04
CA LYS A 219 26.21 8.58 -3.69
C LYS A 219 27.08 9.69 -3.10
N ASP A 220 26.48 10.84 -2.77
CA ASP A 220 27.17 11.96 -2.15
C ASP A 220 27.37 11.74 -0.64
N ARG A 221 28.37 12.40 -0.04
CA ARG A 221 28.55 12.41 1.42
C ARG A 221 28.37 13.85 1.89
N GLY A 222 27.46 14.10 2.82
CA GLY A 222 27.26 15.44 3.35
C GLY A 222 26.00 15.57 4.19
N ALA A 223 25.76 16.80 4.65
CA ALA A 223 24.52 17.17 5.30
C ALA A 223 23.44 17.44 4.24
N VAL A 224 22.22 16.96 4.50
CA VAL A 224 21.03 17.19 3.67
C VAL A 224 20.10 18.10 4.45
N LEU A 225 19.67 19.20 3.85
CA LEU A 225 18.68 20.10 4.43
C LEU A 225 17.34 19.87 3.71
N VAL A 226 16.33 19.40 4.45
CA VAL A 226 14.97 19.20 3.94
C VAL A 226 14.14 20.44 4.26
N LEU A 227 13.63 21.12 3.23
CA LEU A 227 12.85 22.36 3.34
C LEU A 227 11.47 22.18 2.71
N GLY A 228 10.45 22.82 3.28
CA GLY A 228 9.07 22.78 2.80
C GLY A 228 8.13 23.54 3.73
N ALA A 229 6.91 23.84 3.27
CA ALA A 229 5.91 24.49 4.12
C ALA A 229 5.46 23.56 5.27
N THR A 230 4.69 24.10 6.21
CA THR A 230 4.04 23.29 7.25
C THR A 230 3.13 22.24 6.60
N ASP A 231 3.12 21.03 7.17
CA ASP A 231 2.29 19.89 6.73
C ASP A 231 2.53 19.35 5.29
N THR A 232 3.67 19.66 4.67
CA THR A 232 4.01 19.14 3.32
C THR A 232 4.72 17.79 3.33
N GLY A 233 4.70 17.04 4.44
CA GLY A 233 5.33 15.71 4.52
C GLY A 233 6.85 15.70 4.77
N LYS A 234 7.45 16.82 5.23
CA LYS A 234 8.90 16.93 5.51
C LYS A 234 9.41 15.83 6.44
N SER A 235 8.72 15.60 7.55
CA SER A 235 9.12 14.62 8.58
C SER A 235 9.08 13.21 8.02
N ILE A 236 8.03 12.87 7.25
CA ILE A 236 7.89 11.58 6.57
C ILE A 236 9.03 11.38 5.57
N CYS A 237 9.27 12.35 4.68
CA CYS A 237 10.38 12.32 3.72
C CYS A 237 11.74 12.10 4.40
N THR A 238 11.99 12.80 5.51
CA THR A 238 13.25 12.71 6.25
C THR A 238 13.44 11.32 6.89
N LEU A 239 12.37 10.78 7.47
CA LEU A 239 12.36 9.41 8.03
C LEU A 239 12.58 8.35 6.95
N LEU A 240 11.90 8.46 5.81
CA LEU A 240 12.05 7.54 4.69
C LEU A 240 13.48 7.56 4.14
N PHE A 241 14.04 8.74 3.91
CA PHE A 241 15.42 8.89 3.44
C PHE A 241 16.43 8.32 4.44
N ALA A 242 16.26 8.61 5.73
CA ALA A 242 17.14 8.08 6.75
C ALA A 242 17.11 6.56 6.81
N ASN A 243 15.92 5.95 6.79
CA ASN A 243 15.75 4.50 6.76
C ASN A 243 16.35 3.90 5.49
N PHE A 244 16.12 4.52 4.33
CA PHE A 244 16.68 4.10 3.05
C PHE A 244 18.22 4.09 3.09
N TRP A 245 18.85 5.17 3.54
CA TRP A 245 20.31 5.26 3.62
C TRP A 245 20.90 4.31 4.68
N ALA A 246 20.22 4.14 5.82
CA ALA A 246 20.63 3.19 6.86
C ALA A 246 20.60 1.74 6.33
N LYS A 247 19.55 1.35 5.60
CA LYS A 247 19.44 0.04 4.92
C LYS A 247 20.58 -0.18 3.91
N HIS A 248 21.06 0.90 3.28
CA HIS A 248 22.20 0.88 2.36
C HIS A 248 23.56 1.10 3.04
N GLY A 249 23.65 0.87 4.35
CA GLY A 249 24.91 0.84 5.10
C GLY A 249 25.50 2.22 5.41
N ARG A 250 24.74 3.31 5.25
CA ARG A 250 25.14 4.63 5.74
C ARG A 250 24.83 4.76 7.24
N LYS A 251 25.66 5.51 7.96
CA LYS A 251 25.29 6.02 9.28
C LYS A 251 24.53 7.31 9.08
N VAL A 252 23.33 7.41 9.62
CA VAL A 252 22.47 8.59 9.43
C VAL A 252 22.20 9.25 10.76
N GLY A 253 22.29 10.58 10.79
CA GLY A 253 21.83 11.38 11.91
C GLY A 253 20.73 12.30 11.43
N ILE A 254 19.60 12.32 12.13
CA ILE A 254 18.54 13.28 11.89
C ILE A 254 18.68 14.38 12.96
N VAL A 255 18.74 15.62 12.48
CA VAL A 255 18.66 16.82 13.33
C VAL A 255 17.35 17.50 13.00
N ASP A 256 16.39 17.40 13.92
CA ASP A 256 15.12 18.10 13.79
C ASP A 256 15.25 19.51 14.40
N VAL A 257 14.97 20.51 13.56
CA VAL A 257 15.00 21.93 13.92
C VAL A 257 13.56 22.51 13.95
N ASP A 258 12.55 21.68 13.69
CA ASP A 258 11.14 22.06 13.65
C ASP A 258 10.47 21.68 14.99
N MET A 259 10.53 22.57 15.98
CA MET A 259 9.99 22.35 17.33
C MET A 259 8.49 22.70 17.47
N GLY A 260 7.75 22.78 16.36
CA GLY A 260 6.32 23.01 16.38
C GLY A 260 5.92 24.49 16.49
N GLN A 261 4.95 24.83 15.66
CA GLN A 261 4.27 26.12 15.50
C GLN A 261 5.05 27.23 14.77
N SER A 262 4.55 27.55 13.58
CA SER A 262 4.94 28.69 12.74
C SER A 262 4.77 30.08 13.38
N ASP A 263 4.14 30.16 14.56
CA ASP A 263 3.65 31.41 15.14
C ASP A 263 4.45 31.88 16.36
N LEU A 264 5.40 31.10 16.89
CA LEU A 264 6.08 31.37 18.16
C LEU A 264 7.61 31.40 18.05
N GLY A 265 8.16 32.52 17.53
CA GLY A 265 9.54 32.95 17.77
C GLY A 265 10.66 32.01 17.29
N PRO A 266 11.94 32.40 17.46
CA PRO A 266 13.07 31.57 17.00
C PRO A 266 13.21 30.31 17.88
N PRO A 267 13.38 29.11 17.30
CA PRO A 267 13.47 27.87 18.07
C PRO A 267 14.78 27.81 18.87
N THR A 268 14.70 27.41 20.15
CA THR A 268 15.84 27.31 21.07
C THR A 268 16.29 25.87 21.37
N THR A 269 15.80 24.87 20.65
CA THR A 269 16.06 23.44 20.97
C THR A 269 16.37 22.65 19.69
N MET A 270 17.41 21.81 19.74
CA MET A 270 17.76 20.85 18.67
C MET A 270 17.56 19.43 19.18
N GLY A 271 16.76 18.63 18.49
CA GLY A 271 16.65 17.19 18.72
C GLY A 271 17.61 16.43 17.80
N MET A 272 18.41 15.51 18.34
CA MET A 272 19.27 14.64 17.54
C MET A 272 18.95 13.17 17.82
N VAL A 273 18.68 12.42 16.75
CA VAL A 273 18.55 10.95 16.79
C VAL A 273 19.56 10.37 15.80
N LEU A 274 20.38 9.44 16.28
CA LEU A 274 21.29 8.65 15.46
C LEU A 274 20.62 7.31 15.16
N ILE A 275 20.50 6.99 13.87
CA ILE A 275 19.84 5.78 13.35
C ILE A 275 20.91 4.91 12.66
#